data_AF-R1CAJ0-F1
#
_entry.id   AF-R1CAJ0-F1
#
_cell.length_a   1.000
_cell.length_b   1.000
_cell.length_c   1.000
_cell.angle_alpha   90.00
_cell.angle_beta   90.00
_cell.angle_gamma   90.00
#
_symmetry.space_group_name_H-M   'P 1'
#
loop_
_entity.id
_entity.type
_entity.pdbx_description
1 polymer ?
#
loop_
_entity_poly.entity_id
_entity_poly.type
_entity_poly.pdbx_seq_one_letter_code
_entity_poly.pdbx_strand_id
1 'polypeptide(L)'
;MASMGDASGPMPAIQDMRAPRVCYHLKNLSIAVNRYGARGVVALCDVFRRGVAPTLHLLNVSWTPIGDNGAAALATTLAMGKPSRSLDVWGCDVGADGAMALAAALPAAGQRCHVNAPFNRMGLAGQAALLEALEAKHGPQLGHGFAVLQVTLLPWSTPLVRALGRGFRRVFESGRMRV
;
A
#
# COMPACT_ATOMS: atom_id res chain seq x y z
N MET A 1 14.45 -34.52 -52.45
CA MET A 1 13.05 -34.03 -52.39
C MET A 1 12.60 -34.18 -50.94
N ALA A 2 12.33 -33.06 -50.27
CA ALA A 2 12.10 -33.00 -48.83
C ALA A 2 10.67 -33.42 -48.47
N SER A 3 10.60 -34.28 -47.45
CA SER A 3 9.53 -34.56 -46.48
C SER A 3 8.33 -33.60 -46.48
N MET A 4 7.13 -34.16 -46.69
CA MET A 4 5.84 -33.56 -46.31
C MET A 4 5.27 -34.42 -45.18
N GLY A 5 5.59 -34.03 -43.94
CA GLY A 5 5.03 -34.62 -42.74
C GLY A 5 3.60 -34.12 -42.53
N ASP A 6 2.70 -35.06 -42.27
CA ASP A 6 1.29 -34.84 -42.01
C ASP A 6 1.07 -33.87 -40.84
N ALA A 7 0.47 -32.72 -41.14
CA ALA A 7 0.08 -31.69 -40.17
C ALA A 7 -1.27 -32.03 -39.51
N SER A 8 -1.42 -33.23 -38.95
CA SER A 8 -2.59 -33.65 -38.15
C SER A 8 -2.32 -33.53 -36.65
N GLY A 9 -1.83 -32.38 -36.20
CA GLY A 9 -1.78 -32.04 -34.78
C GLY A 9 -3.18 -31.64 -34.29
N PRO A 10 -3.62 -32.07 -33.10
CA PRO A 10 -4.92 -31.67 -32.56
C PRO A 10 -4.95 -30.15 -32.40
N MET A 11 -6.02 -29.51 -32.89
CA MET A 11 -6.32 -28.10 -32.63
C MET A 11 -6.14 -27.80 -31.12
N PRO A 12 -5.45 -26.73 -30.72
CA PRO A 12 -5.40 -26.34 -29.33
C PRO A 12 -6.82 -26.03 -28.87
N ALA A 13 -7.29 -26.83 -27.92
CA ALA A 13 -8.63 -26.77 -27.37
C ALA A 13 -8.97 -25.36 -26.89
N ILE A 14 -10.24 -24.98 -27.07
CA ILE A 14 -10.88 -23.77 -26.56
C ILE A 14 -11.00 -23.90 -25.02
N GLN A 15 -9.88 -24.05 -24.31
CA GLN A 15 -9.82 -24.20 -22.85
C GLN A 15 -9.37 -22.93 -22.13
N ASP A 16 -8.98 -21.88 -22.84
CA ASP A 16 -8.29 -20.72 -22.25
C ASP A 16 -9.18 -19.51 -21.94
N MET A 17 -10.51 -19.61 -22.07
CA MET A 17 -11.44 -18.50 -21.73
C MET A 17 -11.77 -18.39 -20.23
N ARG A 18 -11.27 -19.31 -19.40
CA ARG A 18 -11.55 -19.34 -17.95
C ARG A 18 -10.36 -18.96 -17.07
N ALA A 19 -9.17 -18.81 -17.65
CA ALA A 19 -8.04 -18.24 -16.94
C ALA A 19 -8.20 -16.71 -16.88
N PRO A 20 -8.03 -16.07 -15.71
CA PRO A 20 -7.91 -14.62 -15.66
C PRO A 20 -6.83 -14.20 -16.66
N ARG A 21 -7.15 -13.35 -17.63
CA ARG A 21 -6.14 -12.78 -18.54
C ARG A 21 -5.09 -12.08 -17.69
N VAL A 22 -3.95 -12.72 -17.47
CA VAL A 22 -2.90 -12.19 -16.62
C VAL A 22 -2.18 -11.07 -17.36
N CYS A 23 -2.26 -9.87 -16.82
CA CYS A 23 -1.61 -8.68 -17.34
C CYS A 23 -0.18 -8.58 -16.79
N TYR A 24 0.77 -9.25 -17.45
CA TYR A 24 2.20 -9.20 -17.09
C TYR A 24 2.86 -7.83 -17.35
N HIS A 25 2.26 -6.99 -18.18
CA HIS A 25 2.82 -5.68 -18.52
C HIS A 25 2.32 -4.54 -17.62
N LEU A 26 1.34 -4.80 -16.75
CA LEU A 26 0.68 -3.76 -15.97
C LEU A 26 1.47 -3.46 -14.70
N LYS A 27 2.38 -2.49 -14.82
CA LYS A 27 3.28 -2.07 -13.74
C LYS A 27 2.67 -1.00 -12.83
N ASN A 28 1.90 -0.09 -13.42
CA ASN A 28 1.33 1.06 -12.72
C ASN A 28 -0.17 1.09 -13.00
N LEU A 29 -0.98 1.10 -11.94
CA LEU A 29 -2.42 1.25 -12.04
C LEU A 29 -2.84 2.49 -11.27
N SER A 30 -3.32 3.49 -12.00
CA SER A 30 -3.92 4.68 -11.42
C SER A 30 -5.41 4.67 -11.69
N ILE A 31 -6.18 4.63 -10.62
CA ILE A 31 -7.63 4.72 -10.59
C ILE A 31 -7.96 5.74 -9.49
N ALA A 32 -7.35 6.91 -9.61
CA ALA A 32 -7.61 8.04 -8.74
C ALA A 32 -8.86 8.81 -9.22
N VAL A 33 -9.45 9.63 -8.35
CA VAL A 33 -10.52 10.60 -8.67
C VAL A 33 -11.75 9.96 -9.32
N ASN A 34 -12.31 8.98 -8.62
CA ASN A 34 -13.45 8.21 -9.12
C ASN A 34 -14.37 7.79 -7.97
N ARG A 35 -15.61 7.44 -8.31
CA ARG A 35 -16.68 7.15 -7.36
C ARG A 35 -17.08 5.68 -7.31
N TYR A 36 -16.13 4.74 -7.42
CA TYR A 36 -16.44 3.31 -7.23
C TYR A 36 -16.78 2.96 -5.77
N GLY A 37 -16.34 3.81 -4.83
CA GLY A 37 -16.47 3.58 -3.39
C GLY A 37 -15.71 2.33 -2.91
N ALA A 38 -16.00 1.93 -1.67
CA ALA A 38 -15.42 0.74 -1.05
C ALA A 38 -15.59 -0.54 -1.89
N ARG A 39 -16.76 -0.71 -2.53
CA ARG A 39 -17.09 -1.93 -3.30
C ARG A 39 -16.18 -2.14 -4.50
N GLY A 40 -15.83 -1.07 -5.23
CA GLY A 40 -14.94 -1.19 -6.38
C GLY A 40 -13.51 -1.55 -5.97
N VAL A 41 -13.03 -1.04 -4.83
CA VAL A 41 -11.72 -1.42 -4.29
C VAL A 41 -11.71 -2.86 -3.82
N VAL A 42 -12.77 -3.33 -3.15
CA VAL A 42 -12.88 -4.76 -2.77
C VAL A 42 -12.85 -5.66 -4.00
N ALA A 43 -13.60 -5.32 -5.06
CA ALA A 43 -13.58 -6.08 -6.31
C ALA A 43 -12.18 -6.10 -6.95
N LEU A 44 -11.47 -4.98 -6.88
CA LEU A 44 -10.09 -4.87 -7.35
C LEU A 44 -9.11 -5.73 -6.52
N CYS A 45 -9.28 -5.77 -5.20
CA CYS A 45 -8.54 -6.66 -4.31
C CYS A 45 -8.79 -8.14 -4.65
N ASP A 46 -10.03 -8.52 -4.97
CA ASP A 46 -10.37 -9.87 -5.42
C ASP A 46 -9.72 -10.21 -6.77
N VAL A 47 -9.67 -9.25 -7.69
CA VAL A 47 -8.96 -9.38 -8.98
C VAL A 47 -7.46 -9.61 -8.75
N PHE A 48 -6.84 -8.90 -7.80
CA PHE A 48 -5.45 -9.12 -7.46
C PHE A 48 -5.19 -10.46 -6.79
N ARG A 49 -6.12 -10.94 -5.94
CA ARG A 49 -6.09 -12.28 -5.33
C ARG A 49 -6.14 -13.38 -6.38
N ARG A 50 -6.87 -13.17 -7.48
CA ARG A 50 -6.92 -14.08 -8.64
C ARG A 50 -5.66 -14.06 -9.50
N GLY A 51 -4.66 -13.24 -9.17
CA GLY A 51 -3.38 -13.23 -9.88
C GLY A 51 -3.35 -12.44 -11.18
N VAL A 52 -4.35 -11.59 -11.45
CA VAL A 52 -4.49 -10.86 -12.74
C VAL A 52 -3.32 -9.92 -13.02
N ALA A 53 -2.71 -9.29 -12.01
CA ALA A 53 -1.57 -8.38 -12.21
C ALA A 53 -0.41 -8.74 -11.25
N PRO A 54 0.47 -9.69 -11.62
CA PRO A 54 1.62 -10.08 -10.78
C PRO A 54 2.73 -9.03 -10.76
N THR A 55 2.84 -8.21 -11.81
CA THR A 55 3.91 -7.23 -11.98
C THR A 55 3.55 -5.82 -11.51
N LEU A 56 2.47 -5.68 -10.74
CA LEU A 56 2.03 -4.37 -10.24
C LEU A 56 3.03 -3.82 -9.21
N HIS A 57 3.63 -2.70 -9.56
CA HIS A 57 4.56 -1.94 -8.73
C HIS A 57 3.85 -0.82 -7.99
N LEU A 58 2.98 -0.07 -8.68
CA LEU A 58 2.31 1.11 -8.12
C LEU A 58 0.80 0.99 -8.27
N LEU A 59 0.08 1.15 -7.15
CA LEU A 59 -1.37 1.28 -7.12
C LEU A 59 -1.74 2.65 -6.55
N ASN A 60 -2.41 3.47 -7.36
CA ASN A 60 -2.91 4.76 -6.93
C ASN A 60 -4.45 4.75 -6.98
N VAL A 61 -5.07 4.91 -5.81
CA VAL A 61 -6.53 5.02 -5.63
C VAL A 61 -6.91 6.35 -4.97
N SER A 62 -6.04 7.35 -5.09
CA SER A 62 -6.21 8.66 -4.45
C SER A 62 -7.53 9.34 -4.82
N TRP A 63 -8.07 10.15 -3.91
CA TRP A 63 -9.31 10.90 -4.06
C TRP A 63 -10.52 10.03 -4.39
N THR A 64 -10.53 8.80 -3.90
CA THR A 64 -11.69 7.91 -4.00
C THR A 64 -12.19 7.59 -2.60
N PRO A 65 -13.49 7.75 -2.29
CA PRO A 65 -13.99 7.49 -0.94
C PRO A 65 -14.07 5.97 -0.70
N ILE A 66 -12.95 5.37 -0.32
CA ILE A 66 -12.85 3.92 -0.07
C ILE A 66 -13.33 3.56 1.33
N GLY A 67 -13.21 4.50 2.29
CA GLY A 67 -13.52 4.28 3.70
C GLY A 67 -12.66 3.21 4.36
N ASP A 68 -12.96 2.88 5.62
CA ASP A 68 -12.22 1.86 6.37
C ASP A 68 -12.32 0.46 5.75
N ASN A 69 -13.49 0.12 5.20
CA ASN A 69 -13.69 -1.19 4.54
C ASN A 69 -12.81 -1.37 3.31
N GLY A 70 -12.66 -0.33 2.49
CA GLY A 70 -11.76 -0.37 1.33
C GLY A 70 -10.30 -0.42 1.75
N ALA A 71 -9.91 0.32 2.79
CA ALA A 71 -8.56 0.26 3.35
C ALA A 71 -8.22 -1.12 3.93
N ALA A 72 -9.15 -1.79 4.61
CA ALA A 72 -8.97 -3.16 5.10
C ALA A 72 -8.78 -4.15 3.94
N ALA A 73 -9.55 -4.02 2.85
CA ALA A 73 -9.35 -4.84 1.66
C ALA A 73 -7.97 -4.61 1.02
N LEU A 74 -7.53 -3.35 0.93
CA LEU A 74 -6.17 -3.01 0.48
C LEU A 74 -5.12 -3.61 1.39
N ALA A 75 -5.32 -3.60 2.71
CA ALA A 75 -4.41 -4.22 3.68
C ALA A 75 -4.27 -5.73 3.43
N THR A 76 -5.37 -6.45 3.19
CA THR A 76 -5.28 -7.88 2.83
C THR A 76 -4.50 -8.10 1.54
N THR A 77 -4.65 -7.21 0.56
CA THR A 77 -3.90 -7.27 -0.71
C THR A 77 -2.42 -6.99 -0.51
N LEU A 78 -2.12 -6.02 0.34
CA LEU A 78 -0.79 -5.63 0.74
C LEU A 78 -0.05 -6.78 1.42
N ALA A 79 -0.73 -7.51 2.30
CA ALA A 79 -0.20 -8.70 2.96
C ALA A 79 0.10 -9.86 2.01
N MET A 80 -0.55 -9.92 0.84
CA MET A 80 -0.19 -10.86 -0.24
C MET A 80 1.02 -10.42 -1.06
N GLY A 81 1.69 -9.31 -0.68
CA GLY A 81 2.87 -8.77 -1.36
C GLY A 81 2.54 -7.84 -2.54
N LYS A 82 1.30 -7.36 -2.67
CA LYS A 82 0.87 -6.46 -3.76
C LYS A 82 0.21 -5.19 -3.24
N PRO A 83 0.56 -4.00 -3.75
CA PRO A 83 1.58 -3.73 -4.76
C PRO A 83 3.00 -3.96 -4.23
N SER A 84 3.95 -4.15 -5.14
CA SER A 84 5.33 -4.48 -4.78
C SER A 84 6.20 -3.25 -4.42
N ARG A 85 5.77 -2.02 -4.76
CA ARG A 85 6.56 -0.80 -4.57
C ARG A 85 5.82 0.38 -3.91
N SER A 86 4.61 0.73 -4.35
CA SER A 86 3.89 1.87 -3.76
C SER A 86 2.39 1.69 -3.76
N LEU A 87 1.75 2.08 -2.66
CA LEU A 87 0.30 2.20 -2.52
C LEU A 87 -0.04 3.64 -2.14
N ASP A 88 -0.72 4.35 -3.04
CA ASP A 88 -1.14 5.74 -2.82
C ASP A 88 -2.66 5.77 -2.56
N VAL A 89 -3.03 6.13 -1.33
CA VAL A 89 -4.41 6.25 -0.83
C VAL A 89 -4.67 7.68 -0.30
N TRP A 90 -4.24 8.69 -1.05
CA TRP A 90 -4.41 10.09 -0.65
C TRP A 90 -5.91 10.46 -0.62
N GLY A 91 -6.43 11.00 0.48
CA GLY A 91 -7.73 11.67 0.48
C GLY A 91 -8.89 10.72 0.21
N CYS A 92 -8.81 9.51 0.76
CA CYS A 92 -9.71 8.40 0.50
C CYS A 92 -10.75 8.14 1.61
N ASP A 93 -10.90 9.09 2.54
CA ASP A 93 -11.77 8.99 3.74
C ASP A 93 -11.44 7.78 4.62
N VAL A 94 -10.15 7.41 4.69
CA VAL A 94 -9.67 6.33 5.56
C VAL A 94 -9.67 6.82 7.01
N GLY A 95 -10.37 6.10 7.88
CA GLY A 95 -10.47 6.30 9.32
C GLY A 95 -9.34 5.63 10.09
N ALA A 96 -9.46 5.63 11.43
CA ALA A 96 -8.43 5.05 12.31
C ALA A 96 -8.29 3.54 12.11
N ASP A 97 -9.41 2.85 11.93
CA ASP A 97 -9.44 1.39 11.78
C ASP A 97 -8.81 0.94 10.46
N GLY A 98 -9.10 1.64 9.35
CA GLY A 98 -8.47 1.38 8.06
C GLY A 98 -6.96 1.62 8.09
N ALA A 99 -6.50 2.64 8.82
CA ALA A 99 -5.08 2.94 8.99
C ALA A 99 -4.35 1.87 9.82
N MET A 100 -4.97 1.40 10.91
CA MET A 100 -4.44 0.30 11.72
C MET A 100 -4.35 -1.00 10.90
N ALA A 101 -5.35 -1.28 10.06
CA ALA A 101 -5.32 -2.44 9.17
C ALA A 101 -4.14 -2.35 8.18
N LEU A 102 -3.92 -1.18 7.55
CA LEU A 102 -2.78 -0.96 6.67
C LEU A 102 -1.44 -1.10 7.41
N ALA A 103 -1.34 -0.56 8.63
CA ALA A 103 -0.17 -0.69 9.49
C ALA A 103 0.13 -2.15 9.84
N ALA A 104 -0.89 -2.95 10.15
CA ALA A 104 -0.73 -4.38 10.46
C ALA A 104 -0.31 -5.21 9.25
N ALA A 105 -0.68 -4.81 8.04
CA ALA A 105 -0.32 -5.52 6.80
C ALA A 105 1.05 -5.13 6.22
N LEU A 106 1.58 -3.97 6.59
CA LEU A 106 2.88 -3.44 6.13
C LEU A 106 4.07 -4.40 6.35
N PRO A 107 4.19 -5.14 7.48
CA PRO A 107 5.25 -6.13 7.69
C PRO A 107 5.22 -7.29 6.70
N ALA A 108 4.03 -7.71 6.26
CA ALA A 108 3.85 -8.78 5.26
C ALA A 108 3.95 -8.27 3.81
N ALA A 109 3.97 -6.95 3.63
CA ALA A 109 4.10 -6.33 2.31
C ALA A 109 5.50 -6.51 1.72
N GLY A 110 5.61 -6.43 0.38
CA GLY A 110 6.90 -6.56 -0.31
C GLY A 110 7.96 -5.59 0.24
N GLN A 111 9.23 -6.01 0.27
CA GLN A 111 10.34 -5.30 0.92
C GLN A 111 10.52 -3.83 0.49
N ARG A 112 10.05 -3.46 -0.71
CA ARG A 112 10.14 -2.10 -1.26
C ARG A 112 8.81 -1.33 -1.24
N CYS A 113 7.79 -1.87 -0.58
CA CYS A 113 6.46 -1.27 -0.61
C CYS A 113 6.31 -0.13 0.40
N HIS A 114 6.08 1.07 -0.14
CA HIS A 114 5.70 2.28 0.59
C HIS A 114 4.18 2.49 0.57
N VAL A 115 3.61 2.96 1.67
CA VAL A 115 2.19 3.33 1.77
C VAL A 115 2.10 4.84 1.99
N ASN A 116 1.49 5.55 1.04
CA ASN A 116 1.22 6.98 1.13
C ASN A 116 -0.27 7.18 1.37
N ALA A 117 -0.64 7.61 2.56
CA ALA A 117 -2.01 7.87 2.98
C ALA A 117 -2.25 9.32 3.43
N PRO A 118 -1.78 10.35 2.70
CA PRO A 118 -1.93 11.72 3.15
C PRO A 118 -3.39 12.18 3.01
N PHE A 119 -3.76 13.21 3.76
CA PHE A 119 -5.06 13.86 3.82
C PHE A 119 -6.26 12.91 4.06
N ASN A 120 -6.06 11.87 4.88
CA ASN A 120 -7.12 11.00 5.39
C ASN A 120 -7.62 11.40 6.78
N ARG A 121 -8.63 10.70 7.31
CA ARG A 121 -9.23 10.93 8.64
C ARG A 121 -8.83 9.86 9.66
N MET A 122 -7.55 9.48 9.67
CA MET A 122 -7.10 8.31 10.45
C MET A 122 -6.92 8.59 11.95
N GLY A 123 -6.99 9.87 12.36
CA GLY A 123 -6.74 10.28 13.74
C GLY A 123 -5.29 10.05 14.18
N LEU A 124 -4.98 10.47 15.42
CA LEU A 124 -3.61 10.38 15.97
C LEU A 124 -3.16 8.93 16.18
N ALA A 125 -4.07 8.05 16.60
CA ALA A 125 -3.76 6.63 16.83
C ALA A 125 -3.43 5.91 15.51
N GLY A 126 -4.25 6.10 14.47
CA GLY A 126 -4.01 5.52 13.15
C GLY A 126 -2.72 6.05 12.52
N GLN A 127 -2.40 7.33 12.69
CA GLN A 127 -1.13 7.90 12.23
C GLN A 127 0.08 7.30 12.93
N ALA A 128 0.05 7.19 14.26
CA ALA A 128 1.15 6.63 15.03
C ALA A 128 1.42 5.18 14.61
N ALA A 129 0.36 4.37 14.47
CA ALA A 129 0.48 2.99 14.03
C ALA A 129 1.08 2.87 12.62
N LEU A 130 0.60 3.65 11.66
CA LEU A 130 1.06 3.60 10.27
C LEU A 130 2.50 4.13 10.15
N LEU A 131 2.85 5.18 10.90
CA LEU A 131 4.21 5.69 10.98
C LEU A 131 5.17 4.67 11.60
N GLU A 132 4.81 4.07 12.75
CA GLU A 132 5.63 3.04 13.39
C GLU A 132 5.82 1.82 12.49
N ALA A 133 4.78 1.39 11.77
CA ALA A 133 4.89 0.29 10.81
C ALA A 133 5.82 0.63 9.63
N LEU A 134 5.78 1.87 9.13
CA LEU A 134 6.69 2.33 8.07
C LEU A 134 8.13 2.46 8.58
N GLU A 135 8.33 3.04 9.77
CA GLU A 135 9.65 3.18 10.41
C GLU A 135 10.27 1.81 10.74
N ALA A 136 9.47 0.87 11.24
CA ALA A 136 9.92 -0.49 11.51
C ALA A 136 10.40 -1.21 10.24
N LYS A 137 9.80 -0.89 9.10
CA LYS A 137 10.09 -1.56 7.83
C LYS A 137 11.20 -0.90 7.02
N HIS A 138 11.28 0.43 7.00
CA HIS A 138 12.19 1.19 6.11
C HIS A 138 13.16 2.10 6.88
N GLY A 139 13.08 2.10 8.20
CA GLY A 139 13.80 3.03 9.07
C GLY A 139 13.12 4.40 9.14
N PRO A 140 13.55 5.26 10.08
CA PRO A 140 13.04 6.62 10.19
C PRO A 140 13.47 7.45 8.96
N GLN A 141 12.53 7.75 8.09
CA GLN A 141 12.73 8.62 6.91
C GLN A 141 11.77 9.80 6.98
N LEU A 142 12.27 11.01 6.71
CA LEU A 142 11.47 12.25 6.70
C LEU A 142 10.26 12.17 5.75
N GLY A 143 10.36 11.39 4.68
CA GLY A 143 9.27 11.15 3.73
C GLY A 143 8.05 10.44 4.34
N HIS A 144 8.22 9.64 5.39
CA HIS A 144 7.10 8.95 6.04
C HIS A 144 6.18 9.90 6.80
N GLY A 145 6.70 11.02 7.31
CA GLY A 145 5.89 12.07 7.92
C GLY A 145 4.91 12.71 6.93
N PHE A 146 5.35 12.89 5.67
CA PHE A 146 4.47 13.36 4.60
C PHE A 146 3.46 12.30 4.15
N ALA A 147 3.84 11.02 4.20
CA ALA A 147 2.96 9.91 3.84
C ALA A 147 1.75 9.75 4.77
N VAL A 148 1.82 10.19 6.03
CA VAL A 148 0.71 10.14 6.99
C VAL A 148 0.12 11.52 7.33
N LEU A 149 0.48 12.55 6.56
CA LEU A 149 0.01 13.93 6.73
C LEU A 149 -1.52 13.99 6.67
N GLN A 150 -2.20 14.79 7.48
CA GLN A 150 -3.67 14.94 7.42
C GLN A 150 -4.08 16.40 7.44
N VAL A 151 -5.26 16.71 6.87
CA VAL A 151 -5.83 18.08 6.86
C VAL A 151 -6.06 18.59 8.29
N THR A 152 -6.34 17.70 9.24
CA THR A 152 -6.83 18.05 10.58
C THR A 152 -5.76 18.45 11.60
N LEU A 153 -4.47 18.41 11.25
CA LEU A 153 -3.40 18.78 12.17
C LEU A 153 -2.68 20.02 11.62
N LEU A 154 -2.99 21.17 12.22
CA LEU A 154 -2.12 22.34 12.16
C LEU A 154 -0.68 21.93 12.51
N PRO A 155 0.35 22.59 11.93
CA PRO A 155 1.76 22.17 11.94
C PRO A 155 2.41 21.92 13.33
N TRP A 156 1.70 22.14 14.43
CA TRP A 156 2.24 22.28 15.78
C TRP A 156 2.07 21.02 16.65
N SER A 157 1.28 20.05 16.21
CA SER A 157 0.87 18.88 17.02
C SER A 157 1.52 17.56 16.60
N THR A 158 2.53 17.60 15.74
CA THR A 158 3.05 16.37 15.13
C THR A 158 3.89 15.51 16.08
N PRO A 159 3.90 14.18 15.86
CA PRO A 159 4.90 13.24 16.38
C PRO A 159 6.36 13.60 16.03
N LEU A 160 6.61 14.65 15.24
CA LEU A 160 7.93 15.28 15.06
C LEU A 160 8.45 15.85 16.40
N VAL A 161 7.56 16.35 17.27
CA VAL A 161 7.87 16.70 18.67
C VAL A 161 8.20 15.45 19.49
N ARG A 162 7.53 14.31 19.25
CA ARG A 162 7.89 13.02 19.89
C ARG A 162 9.19 12.43 19.34
N ALA A 163 9.50 12.62 18.06
CA ALA A 163 10.74 12.16 17.43
C ALA A 163 11.94 13.00 17.88
N LEU A 164 11.79 14.33 17.92
CA LEU A 164 12.76 15.24 18.54
C LEU A 164 12.90 14.94 20.04
N GLY A 165 11.80 14.67 20.76
CA GLY A 165 11.83 14.28 22.17
C GLY A 165 12.57 12.97 22.45
N ARG A 166 12.42 11.95 21.57
CA ARG A 166 13.16 10.69 21.66
C ARG A 166 14.66 10.86 21.36
N GLY A 167 15.04 11.76 20.45
CA GLY A 167 16.44 12.11 20.18
C GLY A 167 17.11 12.80 21.37
N PHE A 168 16.43 13.76 22.00
CA PHE A 168 16.95 14.47 23.17
C PHE A 168 17.10 13.58 24.41
N ARG A 169 16.21 12.60 24.62
CA ARG A 169 16.28 11.70 25.78
C ARG A 169 17.50 10.75 25.73
N ARG A 170 17.87 10.24 24.55
CA ARG A 170 19.06 9.37 24.41
C ARG A 170 20.37 10.13 24.62
N VAL A 171 20.44 11.40 24.22
CA VAL A 171 21.63 12.24 24.43
C VAL A 171 21.84 12.58 25.91
N PHE A 172 20.75 12.73 26.68
CA PHE A 172 20.82 12.94 28.13
C PHE A 172 21.08 11.65 28.92
N GLU A 173 20.56 10.50 28.49
CA GLU A 173 20.81 9.21 29.14
C GLU A 173 22.19 8.62 28.81
N SER A 174 22.84 9.03 27.70
CA SER A 174 24.21 8.62 27.34
C SER A 174 25.31 9.42 28.03
N GLY A 175 25.11 9.80 29.30
CA GLY A 175 26.02 10.60 30.14
C GLY A 175 27.44 10.01 30.27
N ARG A 176 28.25 10.15 29.23
CA ARG A 176 29.72 10.25 29.29
C ARG A 176 30.12 11.68 29.00
N MET A 177 29.82 12.58 29.93
CA MET A 177 30.67 13.77 30.09
C MET A 177 31.86 13.36 30.96
N ARG A 178 33.02 13.13 30.36
CA ARG A 178 34.29 13.34 31.07
C ARG A 178 34.65 14.80 30.84
N VAL A 179 34.61 15.57 31.92
CA VAL A 179 35.35 16.84 32.04
C VAL A 179 36.83 16.49 32.18
#